data_AF-A0A0K0E2V9-F1
#
_entry.id   AF-A0A0K0E2V9-F1
#
_cell.length_a   1.000
_cell.length_b   1.000
_cell.length_c   1.000
_cell.angle_alpha   90.00
_cell.angle_beta   90.00
_cell.angle_gamma   90.00
#
_symmetry.space_group_name_H-M   'P 1'
#
loop_
_entity.id
_entity.type
_entity.pdbx_description
1 polymer ?
#
loop_
_entity_poly.entity_id
_entity_poly.type
_entity_poly.pdbx_seq_one_letter_code
_entity_poly.pdbx_strand_id
1 'polypeptide(L)'
;MLVVFFIFITSVNLISQVKSTCTTYKSFKLLGKVQNSNKTILPCLNNVDSCTYISLNIPGYVIGYFSGCPENADLMLESILAGRSDLLDYFMPIIDNKTRLINHNLLCERTLNGNQPYFLKTMSGIGQFYVHCYNQNELYLNQGVKFIPPLTNSTPVLCVNGEKTDICNEGYCAMAEISSINVDGKSQYSEQYQYCPNILINLLYVKSQRPNIMFNNALLSHLFDIGPICVDKSSYQVTSKNGTSSYFWYVNCYVPNSTYAPQFPNIPNLTIYAITTTSKPFYTTTKIAISLNNFSIFSLIIVIIVSIIFKY
;
A
#
# COMPACT_ATOMS: atom_id res chain seq x y z
N MET A 1 -64.80 3.25 -0.56
CA MET A 1 -63.93 2.10 -0.25
C MET A 1 -62.59 2.15 -1.00
N LEU A 2 -62.58 2.42 -2.32
CA LEU A 2 -61.34 2.48 -3.13
C LEU A 2 -60.31 3.52 -2.67
N VAL A 3 -60.76 4.70 -2.22
CA VAL A 3 -59.87 5.80 -1.76
C VAL A 3 -59.14 5.43 -0.45
N VAL A 4 -59.82 4.71 0.45
CA VAL A 4 -59.22 4.23 1.71
C VAL A 4 -58.15 3.17 1.42
N PHE A 5 -58.37 2.32 0.41
CA PHE A 5 -57.40 1.31 -0.02
C PHE A 5 -56.14 1.94 -0.64
N PHE A 6 -56.29 2.99 -1.45
CA PHE A 6 -55.16 3.73 -2.00
C PHE A 6 -54.37 4.49 -0.92
N ILE A 7 -55.05 5.12 0.05
CA ILE A 7 -54.39 5.78 1.20
C ILE A 7 -53.67 4.76 2.07
N PHE A 8 -54.21 3.54 2.22
CA PHE A 8 -53.56 2.47 2.96
C PHE A 8 -52.35 1.89 2.21
N ILE A 9 -52.41 1.74 0.89
CA ILE A 9 -51.27 1.31 0.07
C ILE A 9 -50.15 2.37 0.06
N THR A 10 -50.49 3.66 -0.05
CA THR A 10 -49.48 4.72 -0.02
C THR A 10 -48.90 4.92 1.38
N SER A 11 -49.68 4.73 2.45
CA SER A 11 -49.16 4.80 3.83
C SER A 11 -48.32 3.58 4.19
N VAL A 12 -48.66 2.38 3.74
CA VAL A 12 -47.84 1.16 3.93
C VAL A 12 -46.53 1.26 3.15
N ASN A 13 -46.52 1.85 1.95
CA ASN A 13 -45.28 2.10 1.19
C ASN A 13 -44.38 3.19 1.82
N LEU A 14 -44.94 4.11 2.63
CA LEU A 14 -44.15 5.10 3.39
C LEU A 14 -43.54 4.51 4.67
N ILE A 15 -44.14 3.48 5.26
CA ILE A 15 -43.71 2.88 6.53
C ILE A 15 -42.56 1.87 6.33
N SER A 16 -42.31 1.38 5.11
CA SER A 16 -41.30 0.33 4.86
C SER A 16 -39.90 0.83 4.49
N GLN A 17 -39.62 2.14 4.50
CA GLN A 17 -38.22 2.62 4.45
C GLN A 17 -37.66 2.79 5.85
N VAL A 18 -37.60 1.70 6.61
CA VAL A 18 -36.70 1.66 7.78
C VAL A 18 -35.30 1.82 7.21
N LYS A 19 -34.77 3.05 7.25
CA LYS A 19 -33.38 3.32 6.87
C LYS A 19 -32.52 2.47 7.78
N SER A 20 -31.92 1.46 7.19
CA SER A 20 -30.99 0.59 7.88
C SER A 20 -29.77 1.40 8.30
N THR A 21 -29.22 1.07 9.47
CA THR A 21 -28.14 1.85 10.06
C THR A 21 -26.92 1.00 10.34
N CYS A 22 -25.74 1.60 10.19
CA CYS A 22 -24.48 1.02 10.63
C CYS A 22 -23.80 1.92 11.66
N THR A 23 -23.06 1.26 12.54
CA THR A 23 -22.12 1.99 13.39
C THR A 23 -20.89 2.38 12.56
N THR A 24 -20.64 3.67 12.47
CA THR A 24 -19.51 4.25 11.74
C THR A 24 -18.47 4.84 12.70
N TYR A 25 -17.21 4.49 12.48
CA TYR A 25 -16.06 5.09 13.17
C TYR A 25 -14.77 4.73 12.44
N LYS A 26 -13.71 5.48 12.72
CA LYS A 26 -12.36 5.13 12.30
C LYS A 26 -11.36 5.44 13.40
N SER A 27 -10.36 4.58 13.53
CA SER A 27 -9.17 4.83 14.33
C SER A 27 -8.00 4.10 13.68
N PHE A 28 -7.24 4.82 12.86
CA PHE A 28 -6.07 4.25 12.21
C PHE A 28 -4.99 5.30 11.94
N LYS A 29 -3.76 4.83 11.77
CA LYS A 29 -2.62 5.62 11.30
C LYS A 29 -2.26 5.14 9.91
N LEU A 30 -2.36 6.02 8.92
CA LEU A 30 -2.00 5.77 7.52
C LEU A 30 -0.89 6.73 7.12
N LEU A 31 0.24 6.20 6.64
CA LEU A 31 1.41 6.99 6.21
C LEU A 31 1.82 8.05 7.24
N GLY A 32 1.87 7.64 8.51
CA GLY A 32 2.26 8.53 9.59
C GLY A 32 1.15 9.43 10.15
N LYS A 33 0.00 9.56 9.47
CA LYS A 33 -1.12 10.41 9.90
C LYS A 33 -2.21 9.61 10.59
N VAL A 34 -2.54 9.99 11.81
CA VAL A 34 -3.64 9.43 12.60
C VAL A 34 -4.97 10.04 12.15
N GLN A 35 -5.95 9.18 11.92
CA GLN A 35 -7.32 9.53 11.65
C GLN A 35 -8.21 8.88 12.70
N ASN A 36 -8.94 9.70 13.44
CA ASN A 36 -9.90 9.25 14.43
C ASN A 36 -11.25 9.91 14.18
N SER A 37 -12.33 9.18 14.42
CA SER A 37 -13.68 9.73 14.53
C SER A 37 -14.41 9.07 15.69
N ASN A 38 -15.33 9.82 16.29
CA ASN A 38 -16.22 9.26 17.29
C ASN A 38 -17.16 8.23 16.66
N LYS A 39 -17.65 7.31 17.48
CA LYS A 39 -18.67 6.34 17.11
C LYS A 39 -19.98 7.07 16.86
N THR A 40 -20.51 6.93 15.65
CA THR A 40 -21.82 7.45 15.25
C THR A 40 -22.65 6.36 14.60
N ILE A 41 -23.97 6.53 14.56
CA ILE A 41 -24.89 5.65 13.85
C ILE A 41 -25.34 6.41 12.62
N LEU A 42 -25.07 5.88 11.43
CA LEU A 42 -25.41 6.50 10.16
C LEU A 42 -26.35 5.60 9.35
N PRO A 43 -27.33 6.17 8.63
CA PRO A 43 -28.13 5.42 7.69
C PRO A 43 -27.29 5.01 6.47
N CYS A 44 -27.49 3.79 5.97
CA CYS A 44 -26.87 3.33 4.74
C CYS A 44 -27.77 3.60 3.54
N LEU A 45 -27.17 3.72 2.35
CA LEU A 45 -27.91 3.93 1.11
C LEU A 45 -28.78 2.73 0.73
N ASN A 46 -28.25 1.52 0.94
CA ASN A 46 -28.91 0.26 0.64
C ASN A 46 -29.37 -0.44 1.92
N ASN A 47 -30.64 -0.85 1.94
CA ASN A 47 -31.28 -1.54 3.06
C ASN A 47 -31.06 -3.06 3.10
N VAL A 48 -30.31 -3.59 2.13
CA VAL A 48 -30.02 -5.03 2.01
C VAL A 48 -28.58 -5.36 2.38
N ASP A 49 -27.69 -4.36 2.39
CA ASP A 49 -26.26 -4.62 2.53
C ASP A 49 -25.85 -4.85 3.99
N SER A 50 -24.69 -5.48 4.21
CA SER A 50 -24.12 -5.64 5.54
C SER A 50 -23.32 -4.40 5.97
N CYS A 51 -23.26 -4.14 7.27
CA CYS A 51 -22.24 -3.27 7.84
C CYS A 51 -20.88 -3.96 7.77
N THR A 52 -19.81 -3.19 7.59
CA THR A 52 -18.45 -3.73 7.53
C THR A 52 -17.57 -3.14 8.60
N TYR A 53 -16.82 -4.01 9.27
CA TYR A 53 -15.70 -3.69 10.13
C TYR A 53 -14.41 -4.22 9.50
N ILE A 54 -13.40 -3.38 9.39
CA ILE A 54 -12.08 -3.75 8.89
C ILE A 54 -11.02 -3.37 9.92
N SER A 55 -10.06 -4.26 10.16
CA SER A 55 -8.84 -3.98 10.90
C SER A 55 -7.61 -4.40 10.09
N LEU A 56 -6.63 -3.51 10.01
CA LEU A 56 -5.43 -3.66 9.21
C LEU A 56 -4.18 -3.39 10.05
N ASN A 57 -3.12 -4.15 9.81
CA ASN A 57 -1.79 -3.87 10.31
C ASN A 57 -0.76 -4.25 9.24
N ILE A 58 -0.34 -3.28 8.45
CA ILE A 58 0.63 -3.42 7.37
C ILE A 58 1.86 -2.59 7.76
N PRO A 59 3.01 -3.25 8.01
CA PRO A 59 4.19 -2.58 8.56
C PRO A 59 4.62 -1.38 7.70
N GLY A 60 4.90 -0.27 8.37
CA GLY A 60 5.32 0.98 7.73
C GLY A 60 4.26 1.71 6.90
N TYR A 61 3.04 1.18 6.80
CA TYR A 61 2.00 1.74 5.93
C TYR A 61 0.72 2.12 6.66
N VAL A 62 -0.01 1.15 7.21
CA VAL A 62 -1.28 1.38 7.92
C VAL A 62 -1.40 0.48 9.14
N ILE A 63 -1.89 1.03 10.24
CA ILE A 63 -2.32 0.25 11.41
C ILE A 63 -3.61 0.84 11.95
N GLY A 64 -4.61 0.01 12.23
CA GLY A 64 -5.86 0.49 12.81
C GLY A 64 -7.09 -0.31 12.42
N TYR A 65 -8.24 0.34 12.57
CA TYR A 65 -9.53 -0.21 12.22
C TYR A 65 -10.54 0.89 11.86
N PHE A 66 -11.56 0.51 11.12
CA PHE A 66 -12.71 1.34 10.82
C PHE A 66 -13.96 0.49 10.58
N SER A 67 -15.12 1.11 10.71
CA SER A 67 -16.43 0.48 10.51
C SER A 67 -17.36 1.45 9.82
N GLY A 68 -18.31 0.93 9.05
CA GLY A 68 -19.39 1.73 8.49
C GLY A 68 -20.26 0.95 7.51
N CYS A 69 -21.12 1.69 6.81
CA CYS A 69 -21.84 1.17 5.65
C CYS A 69 -20.84 0.81 4.52
N PRO A 70 -21.20 -0.14 3.62
CA PRO A 70 -20.36 -0.57 2.49
C PRO A 70 -19.75 0.59 1.72
N GLU A 71 -20.57 1.56 1.33
CA GLU A 71 -20.15 2.71 0.52
C GLU A 71 -19.03 3.53 1.17
N ASN A 72 -18.93 3.54 2.50
CA ASN A 72 -17.91 4.30 3.21
C ASN A 72 -16.70 3.43 3.58
N ALA A 73 -16.96 2.20 4.04
CA ALA A 73 -15.91 1.27 4.45
C ALA A 73 -15.10 0.79 3.22
N ASP A 74 -15.77 0.46 2.13
CA ASP A 74 -15.14 -0.04 0.91
C ASP A 74 -14.32 1.07 0.24
N LEU A 75 -14.86 2.29 0.11
CA LEU A 75 -14.09 3.45 -0.39
C LEU A 75 -12.85 3.75 0.48
N MET A 76 -12.96 3.61 1.80
CA MET A 76 -11.83 3.80 2.69
C MET A 76 -10.77 2.71 2.48
N LEU A 77 -11.19 1.44 2.36
CA LEU A 77 -10.29 0.34 2.07
C LEU A 77 -9.63 0.54 0.69
N GLU A 78 -10.39 0.88 -0.35
CA GLU A 78 -9.89 1.19 -1.69
C GLU A 78 -8.81 2.28 -1.65
N SER A 79 -9.05 3.38 -0.94
CA SER A 79 -8.08 4.47 -0.80
C SER A 79 -6.77 4.00 -0.14
N ILE A 80 -6.87 3.11 0.85
CA ILE A 80 -5.70 2.48 1.49
C ILE A 80 -5.00 1.52 0.50
N LEU A 81 -5.74 0.70 -0.23
CA LEU A 81 -5.14 -0.25 -1.18
C LEU A 81 -4.46 0.48 -2.36
N ALA A 82 -5.09 1.53 -2.88
CA ALA A 82 -4.57 2.30 -4.01
C ALA A 82 -3.25 3.02 -3.70
N GLY A 83 -2.94 3.30 -2.43
CA GLY A 83 -1.69 3.94 -2.04
C GLY A 83 -0.45 3.02 -2.10
N ARG A 84 -0.66 1.71 -2.28
CA ARG A 84 0.39 0.67 -2.32
C ARG A 84 0.14 -0.36 -3.43
N SER A 85 1.00 -0.40 -4.44
CA SER A 85 0.81 -1.26 -5.61
C SER A 85 0.80 -2.75 -5.27
N ASP A 86 1.62 -3.19 -4.31
CA ASP A 86 1.63 -4.58 -3.85
C ASP A 86 0.34 -4.99 -3.13
N LEU A 87 -0.29 -4.06 -2.42
CA LEU A 87 -1.59 -4.28 -1.80
C LEU A 87 -2.70 -4.30 -2.84
N LEU A 88 -2.70 -3.35 -3.77
CA LEU A 88 -3.68 -3.32 -4.85
C LEU A 88 -3.69 -4.66 -5.61
N ASP A 89 -2.50 -5.13 -6.02
CA ASP A 89 -2.35 -6.40 -6.74
C ASP A 89 -2.81 -7.61 -5.89
N TYR A 90 -2.52 -7.63 -4.58
CA TYR A 90 -3.00 -8.68 -3.69
C TYR A 90 -4.54 -8.72 -3.59
N PHE A 91 -5.19 -7.55 -3.57
CA PHE A 91 -6.64 -7.43 -3.40
C PHE A 91 -7.41 -7.39 -4.73
N MET A 92 -6.72 -7.44 -5.88
CA MET A 92 -7.35 -7.53 -7.21
C MET A 92 -8.48 -8.58 -7.33
N PRO A 93 -8.42 -9.77 -6.70
CA PRO A 93 -9.52 -10.74 -6.79
C PRO A 93 -10.86 -10.27 -6.22
N ILE A 94 -10.88 -9.24 -5.36
CA ILE A 94 -12.13 -8.67 -4.80
C ILE A 94 -12.47 -7.31 -5.40
N ILE A 95 -11.70 -6.83 -6.38
CA ILE A 95 -11.94 -5.55 -7.06
C ILE A 95 -12.59 -5.84 -8.41
N ASP A 96 -13.73 -5.22 -8.68
CA ASP A 96 -14.42 -5.33 -9.96
C ASP A 96 -13.56 -4.70 -11.07
N ASN A 97 -13.35 -5.45 -12.15
CA ASN A 97 -12.45 -5.05 -13.23
C ASN A 97 -12.98 -3.87 -14.07
N LYS A 98 -14.30 -3.62 -14.07
CA LYS A 98 -14.95 -2.53 -14.81
C LYS A 98 -15.03 -1.27 -13.97
N THR A 99 -15.57 -1.37 -12.75
CA THR A 99 -15.79 -0.20 -11.89
C THR A 99 -14.54 0.22 -11.13
N ARG A 100 -13.57 -0.71 -10.97
CA ARG A 100 -12.40 -0.56 -10.10
C ARG A 100 -12.75 -0.36 -8.62
N LEU A 101 -13.98 -0.73 -8.25
CA LEU A 101 -14.46 -0.70 -6.87
C LEU A 101 -14.39 -2.10 -6.25
N ILE A 102 -14.31 -2.16 -4.92
CA ILE A 102 -14.40 -3.40 -4.17
C ILE A 102 -15.80 -3.98 -4.35
N ASN A 103 -15.85 -5.27 -4.67
CA ASN A 103 -17.06 -6.06 -4.61
C ASN A 103 -17.31 -6.44 -3.15
N HIS A 104 -18.26 -5.75 -2.51
CA HIS A 104 -18.61 -5.93 -1.11
C HIS A 104 -18.90 -7.39 -0.73
N ASN A 105 -19.64 -8.11 -1.58
CA ASN A 105 -19.99 -9.51 -1.30
C ASN A 105 -18.74 -10.40 -1.24
N LEU A 106 -17.82 -10.25 -2.20
CA LEU A 106 -16.54 -10.97 -2.20
C LEU A 106 -15.63 -10.57 -1.03
N LEU A 107 -15.68 -9.30 -0.60
CA LEU A 107 -15.02 -8.87 0.61
C LEU A 107 -15.61 -9.58 1.84
N CYS A 108 -16.94 -9.64 1.94
CA CYS A 108 -17.64 -10.25 3.07
C CYS A 108 -17.50 -11.78 3.15
N GLU A 109 -17.29 -12.47 2.04
CA GLU A 109 -16.94 -13.90 2.04
C GLU A 109 -15.67 -14.19 2.87
N ARG A 110 -14.76 -13.21 2.99
CA ARG A 110 -13.59 -13.31 3.87
C ARG A 110 -13.92 -13.22 5.36
N THR A 111 -15.15 -12.86 5.73
CA THR A 111 -15.59 -12.93 7.13
C THR A 111 -15.74 -14.38 7.62
N LEU A 112 -15.92 -15.34 6.69
CA LEU A 112 -16.23 -16.73 7.02
C LEU A 112 -15.07 -17.51 7.67
N ASN A 113 -13.85 -16.97 7.67
CA ASN A 113 -12.68 -17.61 8.28
C ASN A 113 -12.56 -17.36 9.80
N GLY A 114 -13.62 -16.86 10.44
CA GLY A 114 -13.70 -16.67 11.89
C GLY A 114 -12.97 -15.43 12.39
N ASN A 115 -12.65 -15.41 13.68
CA ASN A 115 -12.06 -14.26 14.38
C ASN A 115 -10.53 -14.18 14.27
N GLN A 116 -9.97 -14.55 13.12
CA GLN A 116 -8.52 -14.52 12.91
C GLN A 116 -8.15 -13.63 11.72
N PRO A 117 -7.02 -12.90 11.80
CA PRO A 117 -6.56 -12.10 10.67
C PRO A 117 -5.96 -12.97 9.56
N TYR A 118 -6.15 -12.55 8.32
CA TYR A 118 -5.41 -12.99 7.16
C TYR A 118 -4.01 -12.39 7.15
N PHE A 119 -3.01 -13.23 6.89
CA PHE A 119 -1.64 -12.78 6.70
C PHE A 119 -1.38 -12.44 5.23
N LEU A 120 -0.88 -11.23 5.01
CA LEU A 120 -0.53 -10.68 3.71
C LEU A 120 0.99 -10.66 3.58
N LYS A 121 1.54 -11.23 2.51
CA LYS A 121 2.95 -10.98 2.16
C LYS A 121 3.01 -9.67 1.40
N THR A 122 3.58 -8.64 2.03
CA THR A 122 3.70 -7.30 1.44
C THR A 122 5.18 -6.96 1.25
N MET A 123 5.47 -5.98 0.41
CA MET A 123 6.83 -5.48 0.21
C MET A 123 7.45 -4.90 1.49
N SER A 124 6.65 -4.53 2.48
CA SER A 124 7.13 -3.98 3.75
C SER A 124 7.11 -4.99 4.90
N GLY A 125 6.82 -6.27 4.61
CA GLY A 125 6.79 -7.36 5.59
C GLY A 125 5.44 -8.08 5.63
N ILE A 126 5.24 -8.88 6.68
CA ILE A 126 3.98 -9.61 6.87
C ILE A 126 2.93 -8.64 7.40
N GLY A 127 1.92 -8.34 6.57
CA GLY A 127 0.74 -7.59 6.94
C GLY A 127 -0.34 -8.51 7.53
N GLN A 128 -1.28 -7.90 8.25
CA GLN A 128 -2.44 -8.56 8.80
C GLN A 128 -3.70 -7.81 8.37
N PHE A 129 -4.71 -8.53 7.93
CA PHE A 129 -5.98 -8.00 7.48
C PHE A 129 -7.13 -8.79 8.09
N TYR A 130 -8.10 -8.11 8.65
CA TYR A 130 -9.31 -8.71 9.18
C TYR A 130 -10.51 -7.93 8.68
N VAL A 131 -11.55 -8.64 8.29
CA VAL A 131 -12.83 -8.06 7.89
C VAL A 131 -13.94 -8.86 8.55
N HIS A 132 -14.97 -8.14 9.00
CA HIS A 132 -16.19 -8.71 9.54
C HIS A 132 -17.40 -7.95 9.02
N CYS A 133 -18.24 -8.65 8.27
CA CYS A 133 -19.54 -8.15 7.84
C CYS A 133 -20.64 -8.63 8.80
N TYR A 134 -21.50 -7.70 9.22
CA TYR A 134 -22.59 -7.95 10.17
C TYR A 134 -23.88 -7.28 9.70
N ASN A 135 -25.03 -7.72 10.21
CA ASN A 135 -26.30 -7.18 9.74
C ASN A 135 -26.46 -5.72 10.15
N GLN A 136 -27.16 -4.96 9.33
CA GLN A 136 -27.55 -3.60 9.68
C GLN A 136 -28.44 -3.60 10.93
N ASN A 137 -28.37 -2.49 11.68
CA ASN A 137 -29.02 -2.31 12.98
C ASN A 137 -28.48 -3.20 14.11
N GLU A 138 -27.49 -4.06 13.86
CA GLU A 138 -26.76 -4.76 14.90
C GLU A 138 -25.57 -3.93 15.40
N LEU A 139 -25.26 -4.06 16.69
CA LEU A 139 -24.06 -3.48 17.28
C LEU A 139 -22.93 -4.51 17.29
N TYR A 140 -21.86 -4.24 16.55
CA TYR A 140 -20.65 -5.04 16.65
C TYR A 140 -19.83 -4.67 17.91
N LEU A 141 -20.18 -5.29 19.04
CA LEU A 141 -19.62 -4.98 20.36
C LEU A 141 -18.26 -5.64 20.61
N ASN A 142 -18.10 -6.90 20.18
CA ASN A 142 -16.93 -7.72 20.47
C ASN A 142 -16.10 -7.96 19.20
N GLN A 143 -15.26 -6.98 18.87
CA GLN A 143 -14.36 -7.07 17.72
C GLN A 143 -13.32 -8.18 17.95
N GLY A 144 -13.40 -9.25 17.15
CA GLY A 144 -12.51 -10.40 17.29
C GLY A 144 -11.04 -10.06 17.12
N VAL A 145 -10.72 -9.18 16.15
CA VAL A 145 -9.36 -8.69 15.89
C VAL A 145 -9.39 -7.17 15.85
N LYS A 146 -8.49 -6.53 16.59
CA LYS A 146 -8.41 -5.07 16.69
C LYS A 146 -6.96 -4.60 16.79
N PHE A 147 -6.45 -3.99 15.73
CA PHE A 147 -5.13 -3.37 15.74
C PHE A 147 -5.23 -1.91 16.22
N ILE A 148 -4.64 -1.61 17.38
CA ILE A 148 -4.74 -0.27 17.98
C ILE A 148 -3.64 0.63 17.39
N PRO A 149 -3.98 1.74 16.71
CA PRO A 149 -2.97 2.67 16.24
C PRO A 149 -2.40 3.50 17.40
N PRO A 150 -1.20 4.09 17.24
CA PRO A 150 -0.75 5.14 18.16
C PRO A 150 -1.65 6.37 18.08
N LEU A 151 -1.75 7.12 19.18
CA LEU A 151 -2.64 8.28 19.29
C LEU A 151 -2.13 9.53 18.56
N THR A 152 -0.84 9.58 18.24
CA THR A 152 -0.18 10.75 17.66
C THR A 152 0.33 10.50 16.25
N ASN A 153 0.31 11.56 15.45
CA ASN A 153 0.99 11.59 14.16
C ASN A 153 2.49 11.29 14.34
N SER A 154 3.09 10.68 13.33
CA SER A 154 4.55 10.73 13.16
C SER A 154 4.98 12.18 12.93
N THR A 155 6.17 12.54 13.41
CA THR A 155 6.81 13.82 13.06
C THR A 155 7.28 13.77 11.61
N PRO A 156 6.77 14.61 10.70
CA PRO A 156 7.21 14.61 9.31
C PRO A 156 8.68 15.00 9.18
N VAL A 157 9.37 14.46 8.18
CA VAL A 157 10.77 14.78 7.87
C VAL A 157 10.91 15.23 6.42
N LEU A 158 11.99 15.95 6.13
CA LEU A 158 12.36 16.37 4.79
C LEU A 158 13.36 15.38 4.19
N CYS A 159 13.02 14.80 3.06
CA CYS A 159 13.88 13.86 2.33
C CYS A 159 14.35 14.49 1.02
N VAL A 160 15.66 14.61 0.86
CA VAL A 160 16.28 15.14 -0.35
C VAL A 160 16.26 14.06 -1.44
N ASN A 161 15.90 14.43 -2.66
CA ASN A 161 15.84 13.57 -3.82
C ASN A 161 16.45 14.32 -5.02
N GLY A 162 17.77 14.24 -5.14
CA GLY A 162 18.53 15.11 -6.03
C GLY A 162 18.32 16.58 -5.66
N GLU A 163 17.70 17.35 -6.55
CA GLU A 163 17.41 18.78 -6.32
C GLU A 163 16.06 19.03 -5.61
N LYS A 164 15.20 18.01 -5.50
CA LYS A 164 13.88 18.15 -4.88
C LYS A 164 13.92 17.72 -3.42
N THR A 165 13.04 18.29 -2.60
CA THR A 165 12.83 17.87 -1.21
C THR A 165 11.37 17.50 -1.01
N ASP A 166 11.13 16.28 -0.57
CA ASP A 166 9.80 15.74 -0.30
C ASP A 166 9.52 15.73 1.20
N ILE A 167 8.28 16.01 1.60
CA ILE A 167 7.82 15.90 3.00
C ILE A 167 7.29 14.49 3.22
N CYS A 168 7.99 13.70 4.04
CA CYS A 168 7.60 12.34 4.36
C CYS A 168 6.91 12.29 5.72
N ASN A 169 5.60 12.06 5.70
CA ASN A 169 4.77 12.05 6.90
C ASN A 169 5.00 10.79 7.74
N GLU A 170 5.57 9.74 7.16
CA GLU A 170 5.97 8.51 7.84
C GLU A 170 7.01 8.78 8.95
N GLY A 171 7.79 9.85 8.79
CA GLY A 171 8.76 10.37 9.76
C GLY A 171 10.18 9.84 9.60
N TYR A 172 10.52 9.33 8.42
CA TYR A 172 11.87 8.92 8.05
C TYR A 172 12.03 8.94 6.52
N CYS A 173 13.27 8.91 6.06
CA CYS A 173 13.66 8.83 4.64
C CYS A 173 14.14 7.44 4.30
N ALA A 174 14.10 7.10 3.01
CA ALA A 174 14.65 5.86 2.49
C ALA A 174 15.66 6.13 1.37
N MET A 175 16.84 5.55 1.49
CA MET A 175 17.85 5.44 0.44
C MET A 175 17.96 3.98 0.03
N ALA A 176 18.00 3.71 -1.27
CA ALA A 176 18.28 2.37 -1.77
C ALA A 176 19.11 2.44 -3.05
N GLU A 177 19.97 1.45 -3.22
CA GLU A 177 20.72 1.24 -4.44
C GLU A 177 20.60 -0.21 -4.85
N ILE A 178 20.33 -0.46 -6.12
CA ILE A 178 20.25 -1.80 -6.68
C ILE A 178 21.16 -1.88 -7.88
N SER A 179 21.91 -2.98 -8.00
CA SER A 179 22.80 -3.22 -9.12
C SER A 179 22.83 -4.69 -9.47
N SER A 180 22.88 -5.01 -10.75
CA SER A 180 23.12 -6.38 -11.19
C SER A 180 23.92 -6.42 -12.48
N ILE A 181 24.44 -7.59 -12.80
CA ILE A 181 24.85 -7.87 -14.18
C ILE A 181 23.59 -7.89 -15.05
N ASN A 182 23.66 -7.21 -16.20
CA ASN A 182 22.62 -7.20 -17.21
C ASN A 182 22.35 -8.62 -17.70
N VAL A 183 21.15 -8.86 -18.24
CA VAL A 183 20.76 -10.20 -18.72
C VAL A 183 21.69 -10.72 -19.83
N ASP A 184 22.33 -9.82 -20.58
CA ASP A 184 23.31 -10.18 -21.61
C ASP A 184 24.68 -10.61 -21.05
N GLY A 185 24.90 -10.45 -19.74
CA GLY A 185 26.16 -10.76 -19.07
C GLY A 185 27.28 -9.73 -19.32
N LYS A 186 27.01 -8.64 -20.06
CA LYS A 186 28.07 -7.78 -20.61
C LYS A 186 28.31 -6.47 -19.88
N SER A 187 27.46 -6.13 -18.94
CA SER A 187 27.59 -4.87 -18.25
C SER A 187 26.95 -4.97 -16.89
N GLN A 188 27.44 -4.16 -15.96
CA GLN A 188 26.80 -3.92 -14.70
C GLN A 188 25.95 -2.67 -14.84
N TYR A 189 24.68 -2.78 -14.43
CA TYR A 189 23.75 -1.68 -14.34
C TYR A 189 23.45 -1.39 -12.87
N SER A 190 23.29 -0.11 -12.53
CA SER A 190 22.92 0.33 -11.17
C SER A 190 21.92 1.47 -11.25
N GLU A 191 21.01 1.50 -10.27
CA GLU A 191 20.11 2.61 -10.00
C GLU A 191 20.13 2.95 -8.50
N GLN A 192 20.12 4.24 -8.20
CA GLN A 192 20.04 4.81 -6.86
C GLN A 192 18.71 5.53 -6.67
N TYR A 193 18.16 5.44 -5.46
CA TYR A 193 16.87 5.99 -5.07
C TYR A 193 16.97 6.69 -3.72
N GLN A 194 16.34 7.85 -3.61
CA GLN A 194 16.16 8.55 -2.34
C GLN A 194 14.76 9.17 -2.30
N TYR A 195 13.87 8.62 -1.48
CA TYR A 195 12.45 8.98 -1.46
C TYR A 195 11.83 8.83 -0.07
N CYS A 196 10.56 9.22 0.06
CA CYS A 196 9.72 8.71 1.14
C CYS A 196 9.61 7.17 1.06
N PRO A 197 9.56 6.47 2.20
CA PRO A 197 9.52 5.01 2.26
C PRO A 197 8.41 4.39 1.41
N ASN A 198 7.19 4.96 1.43
CA ASN A 198 6.07 4.43 0.64
C ASN A 198 6.33 4.49 -0.88
N ILE A 199 6.96 5.57 -1.34
CA ILE A 199 7.30 5.75 -2.75
C ILE A 199 8.37 4.75 -3.17
N LEU A 200 9.42 4.57 -2.35
CA LEU A 200 10.45 3.57 -2.61
C LEU A 200 9.84 2.17 -2.71
N ILE A 201 8.99 1.80 -1.77
CA ILE A 201 8.34 0.48 -1.74
C ILE A 201 7.54 0.23 -3.03
N ASN A 202 6.72 1.19 -3.47
CA ASN A 202 5.96 1.07 -4.72
C ASN A 202 6.88 0.94 -5.94
N LEU A 203 7.97 1.70 -5.98
CA LEU A 203 8.94 1.65 -7.07
C LEU A 203 9.61 0.28 -7.15
N LEU A 204 10.06 -0.25 -6.01
CA LEU A 204 10.69 -1.58 -5.93
C LEU A 204 9.69 -2.67 -6.32
N TYR A 205 8.43 -2.56 -5.90
CA TYR A 205 7.38 -3.50 -6.29
C TYR A 205 7.21 -3.54 -7.81
N VAL A 206 6.99 -2.38 -8.45
CA VAL A 206 6.82 -2.31 -9.90
C VAL A 206 8.03 -2.88 -10.64
N LYS A 207 9.24 -2.68 -10.13
CA LYS A 207 10.45 -3.28 -10.69
C LYS A 207 10.48 -4.79 -10.52
N SER A 208 10.09 -5.31 -9.35
CA SER A 208 10.01 -6.76 -9.12
C SER A 208 9.04 -7.48 -10.05
N GLN A 209 7.95 -6.81 -10.46
CA GLN A 209 6.90 -7.40 -11.31
C GLN A 209 7.18 -7.28 -12.81
N ARG A 210 8.04 -6.35 -13.23
CA ARG A 210 8.34 -6.10 -14.65
C ARG A 210 9.72 -6.66 -14.98
N PRO A 211 9.83 -7.91 -15.46
CA PRO A 211 11.10 -8.43 -15.95
C PRO A 211 11.65 -7.47 -17.02
N ASN A 212 12.74 -6.81 -16.68
CA ASN A 212 13.42 -5.85 -17.53
C ASN A 212 14.79 -6.44 -17.90
N ILE A 213 15.20 -6.27 -19.15
CA ILE A 213 16.53 -6.66 -19.64
C ILE A 213 17.69 -6.05 -18.83
N MET A 214 17.43 -4.98 -18.07
CA MET A 214 18.40 -4.23 -17.28
C MET A 214 18.77 -4.86 -15.93
N PHE A 215 17.92 -5.73 -15.35
CA PHE A 215 18.22 -6.37 -14.08
C PHE A 215 17.99 -7.87 -14.17
N ASN A 216 18.89 -8.66 -13.60
CA ASN A 216 18.71 -10.11 -13.59
C ASN A 216 17.59 -10.54 -12.62
N ASN A 217 16.99 -11.71 -12.90
CA ASN A 217 15.88 -12.23 -12.10
C ASN A 217 16.25 -12.49 -10.63
N ALA A 218 17.53 -12.79 -10.37
CA ALA A 218 18.03 -12.99 -9.02
C ALA A 218 17.81 -11.73 -8.18
N LEU A 219 18.25 -10.56 -8.65
CA LEU A 219 18.00 -9.29 -7.98
C LEU A 219 16.50 -9.02 -7.81
N LEU A 220 15.71 -9.18 -8.87
CA LEU A 220 14.27 -8.85 -8.85
C LEU A 220 13.51 -9.64 -7.78
N SER A 221 13.87 -10.92 -7.58
CA SER A 221 13.26 -11.77 -6.55
C SER A 221 13.59 -11.34 -5.11
N HIS A 222 14.71 -10.64 -4.91
CA HIS A 222 15.19 -10.18 -3.59
C HIS A 222 14.80 -8.74 -3.27
N LEU A 223 14.10 -8.02 -4.16
CA LEU A 223 13.64 -6.66 -3.86
C LEU A 223 12.61 -6.62 -2.70
N PHE A 224 11.93 -7.74 -2.42
CA PHE A 224 11.01 -7.87 -1.28
C PHE A 224 11.72 -7.84 0.08
N ASP A 225 13.05 -8.08 0.12
CA ASP A 225 13.82 -8.06 1.37
C ASP A 225 14.13 -6.63 1.83
N ILE A 226 14.06 -5.65 0.94
CA ILE A 226 14.45 -4.25 1.21
C ILE A 226 13.43 -3.55 2.11
N GLY A 227 12.13 -3.74 1.86
CA GLY A 227 11.10 -2.98 2.57
C GLY A 227 11.00 -3.27 4.07
N PRO A 228 11.06 -4.53 4.55
CA PRO A 228 11.07 -4.82 5.99
C PRO A 228 12.22 -4.13 6.72
N ILE A 229 13.44 -4.19 6.16
CA ILE A 229 14.63 -3.52 6.69
C ILE A 229 14.40 -2.01 6.79
N CYS A 230 13.73 -1.44 5.78
CA CYS A 230 13.40 -0.03 5.75
C CYS A 230 12.38 0.38 6.82
N VAL A 231 11.35 -0.44 7.05
CA VAL A 231 10.35 -0.21 8.11
C VAL A 231 11.01 -0.17 9.49
N ASP A 232 12.02 -1.00 9.71
CA ASP A 232 12.81 -1.04 10.93
C ASP A 232 13.80 0.15 11.07
N LYS A 233 13.81 1.07 10.09
CA LYS A 233 14.69 2.25 10.05
C LYS A 233 16.15 1.87 10.20
N SER A 234 16.52 0.81 9.49
CA SER A 234 17.85 0.22 9.54
C SER A 234 18.57 0.34 8.20
N SER A 235 19.83 -0.04 8.21
CA SER A 235 20.70 -0.06 7.03
C SER A 235 21.23 -1.46 6.81
N TYR A 236 21.22 -1.92 5.57
CA TYR A 236 21.69 -3.24 5.19
C TYR A 236 22.15 -3.26 3.74
N GLN A 237 23.09 -4.16 3.44
CA GLN A 237 23.55 -4.40 2.08
C GLN A 237 23.78 -5.88 1.83
N VAL A 238 23.57 -6.31 0.60
CA VAL A 238 23.79 -7.67 0.13
C VAL A 238 24.62 -7.63 -1.14
N THR A 239 25.60 -8.53 -1.24
CA THR A 239 26.32 -8.83 -2.48
C THR A 239 26.23 -10.31 -2.74
N SER A 240 25.54 -10.69 -3.81
CA SER A 240 25.48 -12.07 -4.30
C SER A 240 26.45 -12.28 -5.45
N LYS A 241 27.25 -13.35 -5.39
CA LYS A 241 28.34 -13.67 -6.32
C LYS A 241 28.02 -14.98 -7.05
N ASN A 242 27.27 -14.89 -8.14
CA ASN A 242 26.77 -16.06 -8.87
C ASN A 242 26.79 -15.84 -10.39
N GLY A 243 27.97 -15.67 -10.98
CA GLY A 243 28.09 -15.52 -12.44
C GLY A 243 27.34 -14.30 -12.97
N THR A 244 26.57 -14.50 -14.04
CA THR A 244 25.63 -13.51 -14.61
C THR A 244 24.41 -13.21 -13.72
N SER A 245 24.16 -14.04 -12.70
CA SER A 245 23.13 -13.81 -11.68
C SER A 245 23.65 -13.02 -10.47
N SER A 246 24.88 -12.52 -10.52
CA SER A 246 25.44 -11.69 -9.45
C SER A 246 24.67 -10.37 -9.33
N TYR A 247 24.43 -9.93 -8.10
CA TYR A 247 23.73 -8.69 -7.80
C TYR A 247 24.22 -8.05 -6.50
N PHE A 248 23.91 -6.77 -6.36
CA PHE A 248 24.12 -5.96 -5.17
C PHE A 248 22.85 -5.19 -4.88
N TRP A 249 22.50 -5.06 -3.61
CA TRP A 249 21.57 -4.03 -3.19
C TRP A 249 21.97 -3.49 -1.82
N TYR A 250 21.61 -2.23 -1.59
CA TYR A 250 21.79 -1.51 -0.35
C TYR A 250 20.50 -0.77 -0.03
N VAL A 251 20.16 -0.71 1.25
CA VAL A 251 19.09 0.15 1.76
C VAL A 251 19.57 0.81 3.05
N ASN A 252 19.18 2.06 3.23
CA ASN A 252 19.33 2.78 4.49
C ASN A 252 18.10 3.65 4.71
N CYS A 253 17.33 3.32 5.75
CA CYS A 253 16.16 4.08 6.12
C CYS A 253 16.41 4.76 7.46
N TYR A 254 16.34 6.09 7.48
CA TYR A 254 16.88 6.89 8.56
C TYR A 254 16.01 8.11 8.83
N VAL A 255 16.06 8.60 10.07
CA VAL A 255 15.49 9.90 10.43
C VAL A 255 16.57 10.95 10.14
N PRO A 256 16.35 11.92 9.23
CA PRO A 256 17.33 12.95 8.95
C PRO A 256 17.76 13.71 10.20
N ASN A 257 19.07 13.98 10.28
CA ASN A 257 19.67 14.81 11.31
C ASN A 257 20.43 15.94 10.61
N SER A 258 20.37 17.17 11.12
CA SER A 258 21.05 18.34 10.55
C SER A 258 22.58 18.18 10.48
N THR A 259 23.13 17.23 11.22
CA THR A 259 24.58 16.99 11.32
C THR A 259 25.10 15.87 10.41
N TYR A 260 24.22 15.05 9.82
CA TYR A 260 24.63 13.87 9.07
C TYR A 260 23.71 13.60 7.88
N ALA A 261 24.29 13.65 6.67
CA ALA A 261 23.65 13.21 5.44
C ALA A 261 24.26 11.87 5.01
N PRO A 262 23.49 10.76 5.08
CA PRO A 262 23.99 9.46 4.65
C PRO A 262 24.39 9.49 3.17
N GLN A 263 25.41 8.71 2.85
CA GLN A 263 25.95 8.57 1.50
C GLN A 263 25.73 7.13 1.02
N PHE A 264 25.63 6.96 -0.31
CA PHE A 264 25.65 5.63 -0.90
C PHE A 264 27.03 4.99 -0.70
N PRO A 265 27.10 3.68 -0.38
CA PRO A 265 28.36 2.97 -0.35
C PRO A 265 28.95 2.83 -1.76
N ASN A 266 30.22 2.50 -1.86
CA ASN A 266 30.82 2.15 -3.15
C ASN A 266 30.22 0.84 -3.66
N ILE A 267 29.67 0.87 -4.87
CA ILE A 267 29.11 -0.32 -5.52
C ILE A 267 30.24 -1.32 -5.82
N PRO A 268 30.10 -2.60 -5.45
CA PRO A 268 31.07 -3.61 -5.85
C PRO A 268 31.07 -3.80 -7.37
N ASN A 269 32.25 -4.05 -7.94
CA ASN A 269 32.36 -4.47 -9.34
C ASN A 269 31.88 -5.93 -9.45
N LEU A 270 30.66 -6.12 -9.93
CA LEU A 270 30.04 -7.44 -10.09
C LEU A 270 30.59 -8.19 -11.31
N THR A 271 31.16 -7.48 -12.29
CA THR A 271 31.58 -8.10 -13.57
C THR A 271 32.69 -9.13 -13.37
N ILE A 272 33.50 -8.99 -12.30
CA ILE A 272 34.54 -9.96 -11.94
C ILE A 272 33.97 -11.36 -11.67
N TYR A 273 32.70 -11.44 -11.24
CA TYR A 273 32.03 -12.70 -10.95
C TYR A 273 31.39 -13.30 -12.21
N ALA A 274 31.13 -12.49 -13.24
CA ALA A 274 30.57 -12.94 -14.52
C ALA A 274 31.64 -13.54 -15.48
N ILE A 275 32.91 -13.17 -15.32
CA ILE A 275 34.00 -13.51 -16.26
C ILE A 275 34.58 -14.92 -16.06
N THR A 276 34.14 -15.68 -15.06
CA THR A 276 34.56 -17.09 -14.89
C THR A 276 34.13 -18.02 -16.05
N THR A 277 33.34 -17.52 -17.01
CA THR A 277 33.16 -18.11 -18.35
C THR A 277 33.74 -17.18 -19.44
N THR A 278 35.02 -17.35 -19.78
CA THR A 278 35.74 -16.89 -20.99
C THR A 278 35.30 -15.56 -21.68
N SER A 279 35.93 -14.47 -21.23
CA SER A 279 36.44 -13.28 -21.95
C SER A 279 35.53 -12.42 -22.87
N LYS A 280 35.29 -11.17 -22.44
CA LYS A 280 35.56 -9.91 -23.17
C LYS A 280 35.44 -8.71 -22.18
N PRO A 281 36.10 -7.56 -22.42
CA PRO A 281 36.07 -6.43 -21.51
C PRO A 281 34.70 -5.74 -21.53
N PHE A 282 34.25 -5.31 -20.34
CA PHE A 282 32.93 -4.76 -20.08
C PHE A 282 33.00 -3.31 -19.59
N TYR A 283 32.01 -2.51 -19.96
CA TYR A 283 31.87 -1.11 -19.57
C TYR A 283 30.81 -0.99 -18.46
N THR A 284 31.14 -0.26 -17.38
CA THR A 284 30.20 0.06 -16.29
C THR A 284 29.45 1.34 -16.63
N THR A 285 28.12 1.35 -16.52
CA THR A 285 27.32 2.58 -16.67
C THR A 285 26.44 2.76 -15.44
N THR A 286 26.80 3.71 -14.58
CA THR A 286 25.95 4.16 -13.47
C THR A 286 25.04 5.25 -14.01
N LYS A 287 23.72 5.04 -14.00
CA LYS A 287 22.76 6.13 -14.22
C LYS A 287 22.14 6.51 -12.89
N ILE A 288 22.28 7.76 -12.51
CA ILE A 288 21.42 8.35 -11.47
C ILE A 288 20.02 8.38 -12.08
N ALA A 289 19.10 7.63 -11.49
CA ALA A 289 17.71 7.64 -11.91
C ALA A 289 17.11 8.99 -11.52
N ILE A 290 17.14 9.95 -12.44
CA ILE A 290 16.37 11.18 -12.30
C ILE A 290 14.90 10.76 -12.35
N SER A 291 14.14 11.16 -11.32
CA SER A 291 12.70 10.99 -11.16
C SER A 291 11.99 10.85 -12.52
N LEU A 292 11.56 9.62 -12.84
CA LEU A 292 10.57 9.38 -13.89
C LEU A 292 9.24 9.91 -13.38
N ASN A 293 9.13 11.23 -13.41
CA ASN A 293 7.89 11.96 -13.22
C ASN A 293 7.06 11.77 -14.49
N ASN A 294 6.49 10.57 -14.63
CA ASN A 294 5.42 10.24 -15.57
C ASN A 294 4.66 9.00 -15.08
N PHE A 295 4.48 8.86 -13.77
CA PHE A 295 3.24 8.25 -13.29
C PHE A 295 2.14 9.25 -13.66
N SER A 296 1.40 8.88 -14.70
CA SER A 296 0.29 9.62 -15.31
C SER A 296 -0.43 10.51 -14.28
N ILE A 297 -0.11 11.81 -14.31
CA ILE A 297 -0.85 12.85 -13.60
C ILE A 297 -2.35 12.72 -13.90
N PHE A 298 -2.70 12.19 -15.08
CA PHE A 298 -4.07 11.84 -15.45
C PHE A 298 -4.74 10.82 -14.52
N SER A 299 -4.04 9.80 -14.01
CA SER A 299 -4.62 8.82 -13.06
C SER A 299 -4.97 9.47 -11.71
N LEU A 300 -4.11 10.36 -11.22
CA LEU A 300 -4.33 11.05 -9.95
C LEU A 300 -5.37 12.17 -10.07
N ILE A 301 -5.41 12.88 -11.22
CA ILE A 301 -6.45 13.86 -11.53
C ILE A 301 -7.82 13.18 -11.65
N ILE A 302 -7.92 12.00 -12.26
CA ILE A 302 -9.20 11.27 -12.34
C ILE A 302 -9.70 10.89 -10.95
N VAL A 303 -8.83 10.40 -10.06
CA VAL A 303 -9.23 10.05 -8.69
C VAL A 303 -9.66 11.30 -7.90
N ILE A 304 -8.97 12.43 -8.07
CA ILE A 304 -9.34 13.70 -7.40
C ILE A 304 -10.66 14.25 -7.96
N ILE A 305 -10.88 14.23 -9.27
CA ILE A 305 -12.13 14.69 -9.91
C ILE A 305 -13.30 13.82 -9.45
N VAL A 306 -13.13 12.49 -9.45
CA VAL A 306 -14.13 11.56 -8.90
C VAL A 306 -14.40 11.88 -7.42
N SER A 307 -13.37 12.10 -6.62
CA SER A 307 -13.52 12.44 -5.19
C SER A 307 -14.21 13.78 -4.93
N ILE A 308 -14.12 14.75 -5.85
CA ILE A 308 -14.80 16.05 -5.74
C ILE A 308 -16.26 15.95 -6.21
N ILE A 309 -16.52 15.19 -7.27
CA ILE A 309 -17.88 14.97 -7.80
C ILE A 309 -18.75 14.20 -6.81
N PHE A 310 -18.19 13.22 -6.09
CA PHE A 310 -18.93 12.44 -5.09
C PHE A 310 -18.98 13.08 -3.69
N LYS A 311 -18.48 14.31 -3.52
CA LYS A 311 -18.53 15.06 -2.26
C LYS A 311 -19.61 16.15 -2.23
N TYR A 312 -20.36 16.30 -3.33
CA TYR A 312 -21.57 17.10 -3.46
C TYR A 312 -22.75 16.19 -3.81
#